data_AF-A0A4R8QNS7-F1
#
_entry.id   AF-A0A4R8QNS7-F1
#
_cell.length_a   1.000
_cell.length_b   1.000
_cell.length_c   1.000
_cell.angle_alpha   90.00
_cell.angle_beta   90.00
_cell.angle_gamma   90.00
#
_symmetry.space_group_name_H-M   'P 1'
#
loop_
_entity.id
_entity.type
_entity.pdbx_description
1 polymer ?
#
loop_
_entity_poly.entity_id
_entity_poly.type
_entity_poly.pdbx_seq_one_letter_code
_entity_poly.pdbx_strand_id
1 'polypeptide(L)'
;MRAVPKLIKHPDWAVTGIPKAERRLSSINIDLLDARAQDAMRKVCKFAREVLDITAAELRPGVTTDYLDNVCHKACVERKVFVYVSE
;
A
#
# COMPACT_ATOMS: atom_id res chain seq x y z
N MET A 1 3.91 9.61 12.46
CA MET A 1 2.86 9.27 11.45
C MET A 1 2.95 10.25 10.28
N ARG A 2 3.06 9.74 9.04
CA ARG A 2 3.10 10.56 7.82
C ARG A 2 1.69 10.70 7.25
N ALA A 3 1.29 11.92 6.88
CA ALA A 3 -0.06 12.16 6.38
C ALA A 3 -0.26 11.60 4.97
N VAL A 4 -1.40 10.96 4.74
CA VAL A 4 -1.88 10.56 3.42
C VAL A 4 -2.97 11.55 2.98
N PRO A 5 -2.89 12.15 1.78
CA PRO A 5 -3.92 13.08 1.32
C PRO A 5 -5.31 12.44 1.25
N LYS A 6 -6.35 13.16 1.71
CA LYS A 6 -7.76 12.71 1.69
C LYS A 6 -8.30 12.33 0.30
N LEU A 7 -7.64 12.80 -0.77
CA LEU A 7 -7.99 12.46 -2.15
C LEU A 7 -7.73 10.99 -2.49
N ILE A 8 -6.79 10.33 -1.79
CA ILE A 8 -6.51 8.92 -1.94
C ILE A 8 -7.61 8.12 -1.23
N LYS A 9 -8.10 7.04 -1.84
CA LYS A 9 -9.11 6.18 -1.20
C LYS A 9 -8.49 5.46 0.00
N HIS A 10 -9.06 5.65 1.19
CA HIS A 10 -8.58 5.03 2.42
C HIS A 10 -9.34 3.70 2.66
N PRO A 11 -8.66 2.63 3.12
CA PRO A 11 -9.32 1.42 3.60
C PRO A 11 -10.10 1.69 4.90
N ASP A 12 -11.02 0.78 5.26
CA ASP A 12 -11.87 0.90 6.45
C ASP A 12 -11.07 0.92 7.77
N TRP A 13 -9.91 0.28 7.76
CA TRP A 13 -8.99 0.24 8.89
C TRP A 13 -8.02 1.43 8.99
N ALA A 14 -7.99 2.36 8.03
CA ALA A 14 -6.97 3.43 7.99
C ALA A 14 -6.92 4.33 9.23
N VAL A 15 -8.06 4.54 9.89
CA VAL A 15 -8.14 5.37 11.11
C VAL A 15 -8.16 4.52 12.38
N THR A 16 -8.83 3.36 12.32
CA THR A 16 -9.14 2.57 13.51
C THR A 16 -8.15 1.43 13.76
N GLY A 17 -7.35 1.05 12.75
CA GLY A 17 -6.51 -0.15 12.76
C GLY A 17 -7.30 -1.46 12.76
N ILE A 18 -8.64 -1.41 12.66
CA ILE A 18 -9.52 -2.57 12.74
C ILE A 18 -10.05 -2.93 11.35
N PRO A 19 -9.56 -4.02 10.73
CA PRO A 19 -10.01 -4.50 9.41
C PRO A 19 -11.38 -5.17 9.52
N LYS A 20 -12.47 -4.38 9.45
CA LYS A 20 -13.84 -4.89 9.65
C LYS A 20 -14.30 -5.69 8.44
N ALA A 21 -13.93 -5.27 7.24
CA ALA A 21 -14.22 -6.00 6.02
C ALA A 21 -13.55 -7.39 6.04
N GLU A 22 -12.25 -7.46 6.30
CA GLU A 22 -11.51 -8.73 6.30
C GLU A 22 -11.96 -9.67 7.43
N ARG A 23 -12.29 -9.14 8.62
CA ARG A 23 -12.80 -9.96 9.75
C ARG A 23 -14.14 -10.64 9.48
N ARG A 24 -14.91 -10.15 8.51
CA ARG A 24 -16.20 -10.75 8.11
C ARG A 24 -16.03 -11.81 7.04
N LEU A 25 -14.87 -11.92 6.41
CA LEU A 25 -14.61 -12.88 5.35
C LEU A 25 -14.41 -14.28 5.93
N SER A 26 -14.93 -15.27 5.22
CA SER A 26 -14.69 -16.68 5.51
C SER A 26 -13.33 -17.09 4.93
N SER A 27 -12.48 -17.74 5.73
CA SER A 27 -11.14 -18.18 5.31
C SER A 27 -11.15 -19.31 4.28
N ILE A 28 -12.30 -19.96 4.06
CA ILE A 28 -12.47 -21.06 3.09
C ILE A 28 -13.00 -20.60 1.73
N ASN A 29 -13.47 -19.35 1.61
CA ASN A 29 -14.03 -18.83 0.37
C ASN A 29 -12.97 -18.02 -0.37
N ILE A 30 -12.64 -18.44 -1.60
CA ILE A 30 -11.68 -17.75 -2.47
C ILE A 30 -12.45 -17.02 -3.57
N ASP A 31 -12.22 -15.71 -3.67
CA ASP A 31 -12.88 -14.88 -4.68
C ASP A 31 -12.31 -15.13 -6.08
N LEU A 32 -13.21 -15.40 -7.03
CA LEU A 32 -12.89 -15.42 -8.46
C LEU A 32 -13.09 -14.01 -9.03
N LEU A 33 -11.98 -13.33 -9.31
CA LEU A 33 -11.97 -11.95 -9.81
C LEU A 33 -12.53 -11.87 -11.24
N ASP A 34 -13.41 -10.91 -11.46
CA ASP A 34 -13.87 -10.53 -12.80
C ASP A 34 -12.76 -9.79 -13.58
N ALA A 35 -12.96 -9.58 -14.89
CA ALA A 35 -11.96 -8.95 -15.75
C ALA A 35 -11.54 -7.55 -15.25
N ARG A 36 -12.50 -6.76 -14.75
CA ARG A 36 -12.26 -5.42 -14.23
C ARG A 36 -11.38 -5.45 -12.98
N ALA A 37 -11.67 -6.35 -12.05
CA ALA A 37 -10.90 -6.50 -10.82
C ALA A 37 -9.50 -7.07 -11.12
N GLN A 38 -9.37 -7.98 -12.09
CA GLN A 38 -8.05 -8.45 -12.55
C GLN A 38 -7.20 -7.31 -13.12
N ASP A 39 -7.78 -6.42 -13.94
CA ASP A 39 -7.04 -5.27 -14.46
C ASP A 39 -6.65 -4.26 -13.38
N ALA A 40 -7.52 -4.06 -12.39
CA ALA A 40 -7.19 -3.28 -11.21
C ALA A 40 -6.01 -3.90 -10.43
N MET A 41 -5.99 -5.23 -10.27
CA MET A 41 -4.89 -5.96 -9.64
C MET A 41 -3.59 -5.83 -10.43
N ARG A 42 -3.62 -5.99 -11.76
CA ARG A 42 -2.43 -5.79 -12.62
C ARG A 42 -1.87 -4.37 -12.46
N LYS A 43 -2.74 -3.36 -12.43
CA LYS A 43 -2.35 -1.95 -12.26
C LYS A 43 -1.71 -1.69 -10.90
N VAL A 44 -2.33 -2.13 -9.80
CA VAL A 44 -1.78 -1.88 -8.45
C VAL A 44 -0.49 -2.66 -8.22
N CYS A 45 -0.38 -3.89 -8.71
CA CYS A 45 0.86 -4.67 -8.61
C CYS A 45 2.02 -4.03 -9.40
N LYS A 46 1.74 -3.42 -10.56
CA LYS A 46 2.75 -2.65 -11.31
C LYS A 46 3.25 -1.46 -10.48
N PHE A 47 2.35 -0.69 -9.87
CA PHE A 47 2.74 0.43 -9.01
C PHE A 47 3.54 -0.04 -7.79
N ALA A 48 3.14 -1.15 -7.16
CA ALA A 48 3.89 -1.72 -6.04
C ALA A 48 5.32 -2.10 -6.44
N ARG A 49 5.51 -2.68 -7.63
CA ARG A 49 6.85 -2.98 -8.17
C ARG A 49 7.68 -1.72 -8.35
N GLU A 50 7.11 -0.68 -8.98
CA GLU A 50 7.82 0.59 -9.17
C GLU A 50 8.24 1.25 -7.85
N VAL A 51 7.38 1.22 -6.82
CA VAL A 51 7.71 1.72 -5.48
C VAL A 51 8.83 0.91 -4.83
N LEU A 52 8.79 -0.42 -4.97
CA LEU A 52 9.83 -1.31 -4.46
C LEU A 52 11.17 -1.02 -5.13
N ASP A 53 11.19 -0.80 -6.45
CA ASP A 53 12.41 -0.49 -7.20
C ASP A 53 13.00 0.86 -6.77
N ILE A 54 12.16 1.89 -6.54
CA ILE A 54 12.59 3.20 -6.01
C ILE A 54 13.20 3.05 -4.60
N THR A 55 12.53 2.29 -3.74
CA THR A 55 13.02 2.09 -2.37
C THR A 55 14.33 1.29 -2.35
N ALA A 56 14.45 0.30 -3.23
CA ALA A 56 15.65 -0.52 -3.36
C ALA A 56 16.87 0.29 -3.86
N ALA A 57 16.65 1.28 -4.72
CA ALA A 57 17.73 2.15 -5.22
C ALA A 57 18.41 2.98 -4.11
N GLU A 58 17.72 3.20 -2.98
CA GLU A 58 18.25 3.96 -1.85
C GLU A 58 19.05 3.11 -0.85
N LEU A 59 19.12 1.79 -1.05
CA LEU A 59 19.82 0.87 -0.15
C LEU A 59 21.33 1.10 -0.18
N ARG A 60 21.90 1.53 0.94
CA ARG A 60 23.34 1.63 1.19
C ARG A 60 23.65 1.55 2.69
N PRO A 61 24.85 1.10 3.10
CA PRO A 61 25.24 1.10 4.51
C PRO A 61 25.06 2.47 5.17
N GLY A 62 24.52 2.48 6.39
CA GLY A 62 24.25 3.71 7.14
C GLY A 62 22.88 4.36 6.88
N VAL A 63 22.08 3.83 5.95
CA VAL A 63 20.68 4.26 5.75
C VAL A 63 19.77 3.65 6.82
N THR A 64 18.87 4.47 7.38
CA THR A 64 17.88 4.03 8.35
C THR A 64 16.62 3.51 7.67
N THR A 65 15.92 2.59 8.33
CA THR A 65 14.62 2.09 7.85
C THR A 65 13.55 3.18 7.82
N ASP A 66 13.58 4.14 8.74
CA ASP A 66 12.66 5.29 8.70
C ASP A 66 12.89 6.19 7.47
N TYR A 67 14.13 6.33 7.01
CA TYR A 67 14.41 7.01 5.75
C TYR A 67 13.83 6.23 4.55
N LEU A 68 14.03 4.91 4.51
CA LEU A 68 13.46 4.06 3.44
C LEU A 68 11.93 4.10 3.45
N ASP A 69 11.31 4.09 4.64
CA ASP A 69 9.86 4.27 4.79
C ASP A 69 9.41 5.63 4.24
N ASN A 70 10.15 6.71 4.48
CA ASN A 70 9.84 8.04 3.93
C ASN A 70 9.89 8.06 2.40
N VAL A 71 10.87 7.37 1.80
CA VAL A 71 10.99 7.24 0.34
C VAL A 71 9.81 6.45 -0.22
N CYS A 72 9.49 5.30 0.39
CA CYS A 72 8.33 4.47 0.04
C CYS A 72 7.02 5.27 0.15
N HIS A 73 6.81 5.99 1.26
CA HIS A 73 5.61 6.79 1.52
C HIS A 73 5.37 7.83 0.43
N LYS A 74 6.41 8.59 0.07
CA LYS A 74 6.33 9.60 -1.00
C LYS A 74 5.99 8.96 -2.34
N ALA A 75 6.67 7.88 -2.69
CA ALA A 75 6.45 7.17 -3.95
C ALA A 75 5.03 6.59 -4.07
N CYS A 76 4.44 6.12 -2.97
CA CYS A 76 3.04 5.69 -2.88
C CYS A 76 2.06 6.84 -3.07
N VAL A 77 2.26 7.96 -2.35
CA VAL A 77 1.38 9.14 -2.42
C VAL A 77 1.36 9.75 -3.82
N GLU A 78 2.51 9.87 -4.48
CA GLU A 78 2.63 10.34 -5.87
C GLU A 78 1.81 9.48 -6.85
N ARG A 79 1.75 8.17 -6.60
CA ARG A 79 0.98 7.21 -7.39
C ARG A 79 -0.50 7.11 -6.97
N LYS A 80 -0.93 7.94 -6.01
CA LYS A 80 -2.28 7.93 -5.42
C LYS A 80 -2.66 6.57 -4.82
N VAL A 81 -1.66 5.86 -4.28
CA VAL A 81 -1.84 4.57 -3.59
C VAL A 81 -1.81 4.82 -2.08
N PHE A 82 -2.71 4.16 -1.35
CA PHE A 82 -2.72 4.23 0.10
C PHE A 82 -1.56 3.41 0.67
N VAL A 83 -0.81 3.99 1.60
CA VAL A 83 0.26 3.33 2.35
C VAL A 83 0.00 3.55 3.83
N TYR A 84 0.10 2.49 4.60
CA TYR A 84 0.02 2.55 6.05
C TYR A 84 1.43 2.53 6.62
N VAL A 85 1.75 3.54 7.41
CA VAL A 85 3.00 3.57 8.18
C VAL A 85 2.62 3.34 9.64
N SER A 86 2.80 2.11 10.11
CA SER A 86 2.69 1.80 11.54
C SER A 86 3.92 2.31 12.28
N GLU A 87 3.78 2.52 13.58
CA GLU A 87 4.94 2.53 14.48
C GLU A 87 5.63 1.15 14.49
#